data_AF-A0A8S9RG21-F1
#
_entry.id   AF-A0A8S9RG21-F1
#
_cell.length_a   1.000
_cell.length_b   1.000
_cell.length_c   1.000
_cell.angle_alpha   90.00
_cell.angle_beta   90.00
_cell.angle_gamma   90.00
#
_symmetry.space_group_name_H-M   'P 1'
#
loop_
_entity.id
_entity.type
_entity.pdbx_description
1 polymer ?
#
loop_
_entity_poly.entity_id
_entity_poly.type
_entity_poly.pdbx_seq_one_letter_code
_entity_poly.pdbx_strand_id
1 'polypeptide(L)' 'MASIIKISNLSDVQPFKSEWRVEVKVLHKWLTFNHQSGASIEMVLADKNGVKIHASCKQTLMPKLENYFRVGE' A
#
# COMPACT_ATOMS: atom_id res chain seq x y z
N MET A 1 9.60 -11.43 21.55
CA MET A 1 8.83 -12.53 20.94
C MET A 1 8.25 -12.01 19.64
N ALA A 2 8.62 -12.57 18.49
CA ALA A 2 8.07 -12.13 17.21
C ALA A 2 6.62 -12.66 17.11
N SER A 3 5.63 -11.78 17.25
CA SER A 3 4.24 -12.14 16.98
C SER A 3 4.13 -12.58 15.52
N ILE A 4 3.61 -13.78 15.29
CA ILE A 4 3.28 -14.25 13.95
C ILE A 4 2.09 -13.41 13.48
N ILE A 5 2.36 -12.34 12.72
CA ILE A 5 1.29 -11.51 12.15
C ILE A 5 0.58 -12.35 11.09
N LYS A 6 -0.66 -12.73 11.39
CA LYS A 6 -1.57 -13.42 10.47
C LYS A 6 -1.92 -12.50 9.29
N ILE A 7 -2.01 -13.07 8.10
CA ILE A 7 -2.50 -12.34 6.91
C ILE A 7 -4.00 -12.07 7.10
N SER A 8 -4.39 -10.80 6.95
CA SER A 8 -5.76 -10.29 7.02
C SER A 8 -6.28 -9.95 5.62
N ASN A 9 -7.60 -9.94 5.45
CA ASN A 9 -8.20 -9.40 4.23
C ASN A 9 -8.20 -7.87 4.30
N LEU A 10 -8.34 -7.19 3.15
CA LEU A 10 -8.41 -5.72 3.15
C LEU A 10 -9.64 -5.19 3.89
N SER A 11 -10.76 -5.92 3.85
CA SER A 11 -12.00 -5.57 4.57
C SER A 11 -11.82 -5.51 6.09
N ASP A 12 -10.80 -6.19 6.62
CA ASP A 12 -10.55 -6.27 8.07
C ASP A 12 -9.65 -5.12 8.55
N VAL A 13 -9.02 -4.37 7.65
CA VAL A 13 -8.08 -3.30 7.99
C VAL A 13 -8.84 -2.12 8.60
N GLN A 14 -8.42 -1.73 9.80
CA GLN A 14 -9.06 -0.63 10.55
C GLN A 14 -8.02 0.42 10.97
N PRO A 15 -8.36 1.73 10.93
CA PRO A 15 -7.40 2.82 11.16
C PRO A 15 -6.79 2.86 12.56
N PHE A 16 -7.48 2.35 13.57
CA PHE A 16 -7.03 2.42 14.97
C PHE A 16 -5.94 1.40 15.31
N LYS A 17 -5.61 0.47 14.41
CA LYS A 17 -4.56 -0.53 14.58
C LYS A 17 -3.43 -0.29 13.58
N SER A 18 -2.20 -0.32 14.07
CA SER A 18 -1.01 -0.04 13.27
C SER A 18 -0.36 -1.29 12.64
N GLU A 19 -0.65 -2.48 13.18
CA GLU A 19 -0.04 -3.73 12.72
C GLU A 19 -1.03 -4.57 11.91
N TRP A 20 -0.86 -4.50 10.59
CA TRP A 20 -1.58 -5.28 9.60
C TRP A 20 -0.60 -5.96 8.64
N ARG A 21 -0.98 -7.15 8.18
CA ARG A 21 -0.33 -7.81 7.06
C ARG A 21 -1.42 -8.23 6.09
N VAL A 22 -1.35 -7.75 4.86
CA VAL A 22 -2.32 -8.04 3.80
C VAL A 22 -1.59 -8.56 2.56
N GLU A 23 -2.28 -9.36 1.77
CA GLU A 23 -1.79 -9.84 0.48
C GLU A 23 -2.63 -9.18 -0.62
N VAL A 24 -1.96 -8.39 -1.46
CA VAL A 24 -2.60 -7.51 -2.44
C VAL A 24 -1.77 -7.42 -3.70
N LYS A 25 -2.43 -7.07 -4.81
CA LYS A 25 -1.80 -6.72 -6.08
C LYS A 25 -1.89 -5.23 -6.34
N VAL A 26 -0.89 -4.67 -7.00
CA VAL A 26 -0.95 -3.28 -7.47
C VAL A 26 -1.72 -3.26 -8.80
N LEU A 27 -2.90 -2.64 -8.82
CA LEU A 27 -3.71 -2.51 -10.03
C LEU A 27 -3.32 -1.29 -10.87
N HIS A 28 -3.03 -0.18 -10.19
CA HIS A 28 -2.63 1.07 -10.82
C HIS A 28 -1.57 1.75 -9.97
N LYS A 29 -0.66 2.49 -10.63
CA LYS A 29 0.38 3.30 -10.00
C LYS A 29 0.57 4.59 -10.78
N TRP A 30 0.64 5.71 -10.09
CA TRP A 30 0.98 7.00 -10.70
C TRP A 30 1.78 7.87 -9.74
N LEU A 31 2.54 8.81 -10.30
CA LEU A 31 3.24 9.83 -9.53
C LEU A 31 2.34 11.04 -9.38
N THR A 32 2.20 11.54 -8.16
CA THR A 32 1.50 12.78 -7.85
C THR A 32 2.48 13.76 -7.23
N PHE A 33 2.32 15.04 -7.52
CA PHE A 33 3.09 16.11 -6.89
C PHE A 33 2.13 17.10 -6.23
N ASN A 34 2.39 17.40 -4.97
CA ASN A 34 1.69 18.44 -4.22
C ASN A 34 2.72 19.47 -3.72
N HIS A 35 2.46 20.76 -3.97
CA HIS A 35 3.30 21.86 -3.49
C HIS A 35 3.59 21.83 -1.98
N GLN A 36 2.66 21.33 -1.16
CA GLN A 36 2.84 21.26 0.30
C GLN A 36 3.53 19.98 0.78
N SER A 37 3.35 18.87 0.07
CA SER A 37 3.76 17.52 0.55
C SER A 37 4.85 16.86 -0.30
N GLY A 38 5.28 17.51 -1.38
CA GLY A 38 6.25 16.97 -2.34
C GLY A 38 5.65 15.91 -3.26
N ALA A 39 6.52 15.05 -3.80
CA ALA A 39 6.13 13.94 -4.64
C ALA A 39 5.63 12.74 -3.82
N SER A 40 4.70 11.98 -4.38
CA SER A 40 4.24 10.70 -3.84
C SER A 40 3.92 9.71 -4.97
N ILE A 41 4.11 8.43 -4.69
CA ILE A 41 3.56 7.35 -5.50
C ILE A 41 2.18 7.04 -4.94
N GLU A 42 1.17 7.19 -5.77
CA GLU A 42 -0.20 6.80 -5.48
C GLU A 42 -0.52 5.48 -6.17
N MET A 43 -1.29 4.63 -5.51
CA MET A 43 -1.59 3.29 -5.97
C MET A 43 -3.02 2.87 -5.64
N VAL A 44 -3.57 2.01 -6.49
CA VAL A 44 -4.75 1.20 -6.16
C VAL A 44 -4.28 -0.23 -5.92
N LEU A 45 -4.55 -0.74 -4.72
CA LEU A 45 -4.24 -2.11 -4.32
C LEU A 45 -5.54 -2.91 -4.28
N ALA A 46 -5.48 -4.20 -4.61
CA ALA A 46 -6.62 -5.10 -4.49
C ALA A 46 -6.24 -6.44 -3.86
N ASP A 47 -7.10 -6.96 -2.99
CA ASP A 47 -6.94 -8.30 -2.42
C ASP A 47 -7.58 -9.38 -3.30
N LYS A 48 -7.40 -10.64 -2.91
CA LYS A 48 -7.97 -11.81 -3.60
C LYS A 48 -9.51 -11.82 -3.65
N ASN A 49 -10.18 -11.08 -2.76
CA ASN A 49 -11.64 -10.99 -2.72
C ASN A 49 -12.16 -9.85 -3.61
N GLY A 50 -11.26 -9.10 -4.27
CA GLY A 50 -11.60 -7.97 -5.13
C GLY A 50 -11.84 -6.67 -4.37
N VAL A 51 -11.58 -6.63 -3.05
CA VAL A 51 -11.66 -5.39 -2.27
C VAL A 51 -10.48 -4.51 -2.68
N LYS A 52 -10.75 -3.22 -2.91
CA LYS A 52 -9.75 -2.25 -3.36
C LYS A 52 -9.49 -1.21 -2.28
N ILE A 53 -8.23 -0.78 -2.17
CA ILE A 53 -7.83 0.32 -1.30
C ILE A 53 -6.86 1.24 -2.03
N HIS A 54 -6.95 2.53 -1.73
CA HIS A 54 -6.00 3.52 -2.19
C HIS A 54 -4.83 3.64 -1.20
N ALA A 55 -3.60 3.67 -1.72
CA ALA A 55 -2.39 3.79 -0.91
C ALA A 55 -1.46 4.88 -1.47
N SER A 56 -0.85 5.65 -0.57
CA SER A 56 0.12 6.70 -0.89
C SER A 56 1.47 6.41 -0.26
N CYS A 57 2.54 6.56 -1.02
CA CYS A 57 3.92 6.44 -0.56
C CYS A 57 4.67 7.75 -0.82
N LYS A 58 5.07 8.44 0.25
CA LYS A 58 5.80 9.73 0.18
C LYS A 58 7.20 9.57 -0.38
N GLN A 59 7.73 10.64 -0.99
CA GLN A 59 9.07 10.70 -1.58
C GLN A 59 10.20 10.16 -0.71
N THR A 60 10.13 10.39 0.61
CA THR A 60 11.14 9.93 1.57
C THR A 60 11.29 8.40 1.62
N LEU A 61 10.26 7.66 1.20
CA LEU A 61 10.23 6.19 1.21
C LEU A 61 10.39 5.57 -0.18
N MET A 62 10.23 6.36 -1.25
CA MET A 62 10.30 5.89 -2.64
C MET A 62 11.60 5.13 -2.97
N PRO A 63 12.81 5.61 -2.60
CA PRO A 63 14.05 4.92 -2.98
C PRO A 63 14.15 3.48 -2.46
N LYS A 64 13.42 3.16 -1.38
CA LYS A 64 13.41 1.82 -0.77
C LYS A 64 12.33 0.93 -1.33
N LEU A 65 11.20 1.50 -1.75
CA LEU A 65 9.97 0.76 -2.00
C LEU A 65 9.54 0.73 -3.47
N GLU A 66 10.07 1.62 -4.31
CA GLU A 66 9.61 1.77 -5.70
C GLU A 66 9.67 0.47 -6.51
N ASN A 67 10.73 -0.33 -6.32
CA ASN A 67 10.92 -1.60 -7.01
C ASN A 67 9.87 -2.67 -6.67
N TYR A 68 9.19 -2.53 -5.52
CA TYR A 68 8.14 -3.46 -5.07
C TYR A 68 6.76 -3.09 -5.62
N PHE A 69 6.57 -1.90 -6.17
CA PHE A 69 5.28 -1.42 -6.67
C PHE A 69 5.10 -1.70 -8.17
N ARG A 70 5.16 -2.98 -8.55
CA ARG A 70 4.98 -3.42 -9.94
C ARG A 70 3.50 -3.70 -10.21
N VAL A 71 2.98 -3.11 -11.28
CA VAL A 71 1.57 -3.24 -11.64
C VAL A 71 1.30 -4.64 -12.21
N GLY A 72 0.25 -5.30 -11.70
CA GLY A 72 -0.21 -6.61 -12.16
C GLY A 72 0.42 -7.81 -11.46
N GLU A 73 1.49 -7.62 -10.69
CA GLU A 73 2.10 -8.65 -9.84
C GLU A 73 1.29 -8.83 -8.53
#